data_AF-X1N6U2-F1
#
_entry.id   AF-X1N6U2-F1
#
_cell.length_a   1.000
_cell.length_b   1.000
_cell.length_c   1.000
_cell.angle_alpha   90.00
_cell.angle_beta   90.00
_cell.angle_gamma   90.00
#
_symmetry.space_group_name_H-M   'P 1'
#
loop_
_entity.id
_entity.type
_entity.pdbx_description
1 polymer ?
#
loop_
_entity_poly.entity_id
_entity_poly.type
_entity_poly.pdbx_seq_one_letter_code
_entity_poly.pdbx_strand_id
1 'polypeptide(L)'
;MFNIEVPPLRERTSDIPLLAQFFLDKYRKEINKKIDGFSPDAMQQLREYFWTGNVRELQNVIERAVVLAKSRSITTKDIGFEKVKREEIIPLKEIKKEAIIEALNVANWNIKKTAELLGIGRRSLYRYIKEYNIVNNGTITVNPE
;
A
#
# COMPACT_ATOMS: atom_id res chain seq x y z
N MET A 1 35.40 8.88 12.32
CA MET A 1 33.96 8.78 11.97
C MET A 1 33.34 7.76 12.91
N PHE A 2 32.68 8.20 13.98
CA PHE A 2 32.10 7.30 14.98
C PHE A 2 30.74 6.80 14.48
N ASN A 3 30.72 5.56 14.00
CA ASN A 3 29.49 4.87 13.63
C ASN A 3 28.87 4.31 14.91
N ILE A 4 27.94 5.05 15.51
CA ILE A 4 27.18 4.55 16.65
C ILE A 4 26.23 3.47 16.09
N GLU A 5 26.58 2.21 16.27
CA GLU A 5 25.70 1.07 15.99
C GLU A 5 24.57 1.07 17.02
N VAL A 6 23.52 1.85 16.73
CA VAL A 6 22.26 1.76 17.47
C VAL A 6 21.52 0.54 16.93
N PRO A 7 21.22 -0.47 17.75
CA PRO A 7 20.50 -1.66 17.32
C PRO A 7 19.13 -1.25 16.74
N PRO A 8 18.65 -1.97 15.73
CA PRO A 8 17.49 -1.56 14.99
C PRO A 8 16.20 -1.68 15.84
N LEU A 9 15.27 -0.72 15.67
CA LEU A 9 14.06 -0.61 16.50
C LEU A 9 13.17 -1.86 16.41
N ARG A 10 13.30 -2.63 15.32
CA ARG A 10 12.65 -3.92 15.08
C ARG A 10 12.97 -5.00 16.12
N GLU A 11 14.08 -4.87 16.84
CA GLU A 11 14.48 -5.79 17.92
C GLU A 11 14.00 -5.30 19.30
N ARG A 12 13.37 -4.10 19.37
CA ARG A 12 12.91 -3.43 20.60
C ARG A 12 11.50 -2.87 20.45
N THR A 13 10.57 -3.67 19.96
CA THR A 13 9.17 -3.29 19.77
C THR A 13 8.47 -2.83 21.06
N SER A 14 8.97 -3.28 22.23
CA SER A 14 8.52 -2.84 23.56
C SER A 14 8.79 -1.36 23.85
N ASP A 15 9.79 -0.75 23.21
CA ASP A 15 10.16 0.66 23.42
C ASP A 15 9.36 1.63 22.54
N ILE A 16 8.66 1.11 21.52
CA ILE A 16 7.90 1.92 20.55
C ILE A 16 6.87 2.81 21.25
N PRO A 17 6.02 2.33 22.19
CA PRO A 17 5.04 3.19 22.84
C PRO A 17 5.69 4.34 23.63
N LEU A 18 6.81 4.06 24.32
CA LEU A 18 7.52 5.06 25.12
C LEU A 18 8.16 6.12 24.23
N LEU A 19 8.85 5.71 23.18
CA LEU A 19 9.45 6.61 22.20
C LEU A 19 8.38 7.42 21.46
N ALA A 20 7.26 6.78 21.12
CA ALA A 20 6.18 7.44 20.44
C ALA A 20 5.57 8.55 21.29
N GLN A 21 5.37 8.28 22.59
CA GLN A 21 4.88 9.27 23.54
C GLN A 21 5.88 10.42 23.73
N PHE A 22 7.18 10.11 23.81
CA PHE A 22 8.23 11.13 23.91
C PHE A 22 8.24 12.09 22.71
N PHE A 23 8.18 11.56 21.48
CA PHE A 23 8.13 12.41 20.28
C PHE A 23 6.82 13.20 20.19
N LEU A 24 5.68 12.58 20.54
CA LEU A 24 4.40 13.29 20.60
C LEU A 24 4.48 14.50 21.55
N ASP A 25 5.04 14.31 22.75
CA ASP A 25 5.19 15.36 23.75
C ASP A 25 6.10 16.49 23.29
N LYS A 26 7.17 16.15 22.56
CA LYS A 26 8.07 17.12 21.95
C LYS A 26 7.34 17.96 20.89
N TYR A 27 6.72 17.32 19.91
CA TYR A 27 6.16 18.01 18.75
C TYR A 27 4.84 18.74 19.04
N ARG A 28 4.01 18.23 19.95
CA ARG A 28 2.77 18.94 20.34
C ARG A 28 3.07 20.29 21.01
N LYS A 29 4.18 20.37 21.77
CA LYS A 29 4.65 21.62 22.39
C LYS A 29 5.23 22.58 21.35
N GLU A 30 6.03 22.06 20.42
CA GLU A 30 6.65 22.85 19.36
C GLU A 30 5.61 23.48 18.41
N ILE A 31 4.57 22.71 18.06
CA ILE A 31 3.49 23.14 17.13
C ILE A 31 2.33 23.80 17.88
N ASN A 32 2.36 23.84 19.21
CA ASN A 32 1.30 24.36 20.08
C ASN A 32 -0.09 23.74 19.80
N LYS A 33 -0.12 22.42 19.54
CA LYS A 33 -1.36 21.66 19.31
C LYS A 33 -1.79 20.90 20.56
N LYS A 34 -3.11 20.86 20.81
CA LYS A 34 -3.70 20.10 21.91
C LYS A 34 -3.97 18.66 21.48
N ILE A 35 -2.92 17.84 21.49
CA ILE A 35 -3.00 16.39 21.27
C ILE A 35 -2.71 15.68 22.59
N ASP A 36 -3.63 14.82 23.01
CA ASP A 36 -3.62 14.09 24.28
C ASP A 36 -2.91 12.74 24.16
N GLY A 37 -2.92 12.12 22.98
CA GLY A 37 -2.33 10.79 22.79
C GLY A 37 -2.61 10.18 21.41
N PHE A 38 -2.41 8.87 21.33
CA PHE A 38 -2.73 8.04 20.16
C PHE A 38 -4.01 7.24 20.42
N SER A 39 -4.77 6.93 19.37
CA SER A 39 -5.84 5.93 19.47
C SER A 39 -5.25 4.52 19.68
N PRO A 40 -6.01 3.58 20.26
CA PRO A 40 -5.55 2.20 20.44
C PRO A 40 -5.11 1.56 19.12
N ASP A 41 -5.86 1.76 18.04
CA ASP A 41 -5.56 1.25 16.70
C ASP A 41 -4.28 1.87 16.13
N ALA A 42 -4.08 3.17 16.33
CA ALA A 42 -2.88 3.88 15.89
C ALA A 42 -1.63 3.36 16.60
N MET A 43 -1.72 3.13 17.92
CA MET A 43 -0.64 2.55 18.69
C MET A 43 -0.36 1.09 18.31
N GLN A 44 -1.39 0.32 18.00
CA GLN A 44 -1.23 -1.04 17.47
C GLN A 44 -0.47 -1.02 16.14
N GLN A 45 -0.87 -0.14 15.20
CA GLN A 45 -0.15 0.00 13.94
C GLN A 45 1.32 0.38 14.12
N LEU A 46 1.65 1.29 15.05
CA LEU A 46 3.04 1.64 15.34
C LEU A 46 3.86 0.44 15.83
N ARG A 47 3.27 -0.45 16.62
CA ARG A 47 3.94 -1.67 17.13
C ARG A 47 4.14 -2.73 16.04
N GLU A 48 3.19 -2.85 15.11
CA GLU A 48 3.20 -3.85 14.05
C GLU A 48 4.01 -3.40 12.82
N TYR A 49 4.34 -2.11 12.72
CA TYR A 49 5.08 -1.57 11.59
C TYR A 49 6.55 -2.03 11.59
N PHE A 50 7.07 -2.33 10.40
CA PHE A 50 8.45 -2.77 10.22
C PHE A 50 9.37 -1.56 10.04
N TRP A 51 9.91 -1.05 11.16
CA TRP A 51 10.77 0.14 11.22
C TRP A 51 12.16 -0.09 10.60
N THR A 52 12.25 -0.01 9.27
CA THR A 52 13.52 -0.14 8.52
C THR A 52 14.50 1.01 8.77
N GLY A 53 13.98 2.21 9.08
CA GLY A 53 14.74 3.43 9.40
C GLY A 53 14.90 3.69 10.90
N ASN A 54 14.57 2.71 11.76
CA ASN A 54 14.72 2.76 13.21
C ASN A 54 14.02 3.97 13.86
N VAL A 55 14.67 4.60 14.85
CA VAL A 55 14.13 5.74 15.63
C VAL A 55 13.86 6.96 14.75
N ARG A 56 14.68 7.21 13.71
CA ARG A 56 14.51 8.38 12.83
C ARG A 56 13.22 8.29 12.02
N GLU A 57 12.87 7.09 11.57
CA GLU A 57 11.60 6.85 10.87
C GLU A 57 10.41 7.08 11.81
N LEU A 58 10.47 6.54 13.03
CA LEU A 58 9.45 6.76 14.06
C LEU A 58 9.26 8.26 14.37
N GLN A 59 10.36 8.98 14.53
CA GLN A 59 10.34 10.43 14.75
C GLN A 59 9.62 11.16 13.61
N ASN A 60 9.99 10.90 12.35
CA ASN A 60 9.41 11.55 11.17
C ASN A 60 7.92 11.24 11.02
N VAL A 61 7.51 10.00 11.28
CA VAL A 61 6.11 9.57 11.21
C VAL A 61 5.28 10.33 12.26
N ILE A 62 5.76 10.43 13.49
CA ILE A 62 5.04 11.11 14.57
C ILE A 62 4.98 12.62 14.34
N GLU A 63 6.06 13.22 13.87
CA GLU A 63 6.08 14.64 13.50
C GLU A 63 5.00 14.96 12.47
N ARG A 64 4.95 14.18 11.38
CA ARG A 64 3.91 14.31 10.35
C ARG A 64 2.51 14.07 10.92
N ALA A 65 2.33 13.05 11.75
CA ALA A 65 1.05 12.75 12.36
C ALA A 65 0.55 13.90 13.25
N VAL A 66 1.43 14.56 14.01
CA VAL A 66 1.07 15.75 14.81
C VAL A 66 0.66 16.92 13.91
N VAL A 67 1.38 17.15 12.80
CA VAL A 67 1.06 18.20 11.82
C VAL A 67 -0.30 17.95 11.18
N LEU A 68 -0.60 16.71 10.81
CA LEU A 68 -1.82 16.32 10.10
C LEU A 68 -3.04 16.13 11.02
N ALA A 69 -2.82 15.81 12.30
CA ALA A 69 -3.88 15.53 13.26
C ALA A 69 -4.89 16.68 13.33
N LYS A 70 -6.15 16.36 13.04
CA LYS A 70 -7.28 17.30 13.14
C LYS A 70 -8.02 17.16 14.48
N SER A 71 -7.80 16.05 15.18
CA SER A 71 -8.38 15.71 16.47
C SER A 71 -7.37 15.84 17.61
N ARG A 72 -7.88 15.72 18.84
CA ARG A 72 -7.05 15.65 20.06
C ARG A 72 -6.32 14.32 20.21
N SER A 73 -6.59 13.34 19.37
CA SER A 73 -5.89 12.07 19.32
C SER A 73 -5.35 11.81 17.91
N ILE A 74 -4.15 11.24 17.84
CA ILE A 74 -3.56 10.74 16.60
C ILE A 74 -4.24 9.41 16.25
N THR A 75 -4.82 9.35 15.06
CA THR A 75 -5.48 8.16 14.52
C THR A 75 -4.61 7.47 13.47
N THR A 76 -5.00 6.26 13.06
CA THR A 76 -4.35 5.50 11.98
C THR A 76 -4.24 6.29 10.67
N LYS A 77 -5.23 7.16 10.41
CA LYS A 77 -5.23 8.04 9.23
C LYS A 77 -4.16 9.12 9.30
N ASP A 78 -3.88 9.63 10.49
CA ASP A 78 -2.89 10.70 10.71
C ASP A 78 -1.46 10.16 10.63
N ILE A 79 -1.25 8.91 11.08
CA ILE A 79 0.03 8.22 10.95
C ILE A 79 0.37 7.95 9.48
N GLY A 80 -0.65 7.70 8.65
CA GLY A 80 -0.47 7.62 7.21
C GLY A 80 0.46 6.48 6.79
N PHE A 81 0.56 5.42 7.62
CA PHE A 81 0.99 4.13 7.09
C PHE A 81 -0.07 3.74 6.08
N GLU A 82 0.17 4.06 4.81
CA GLU A 82 -0.42 3.27 3.76
C GLU A 82 -0.16 1.84 4.17
N LYS A 83 -1.23 1.04 4.27
CA LYS A 83 -1.07 -0.40 4.32
C LYS A 83 -0.20 -0.66 3.11
N VAL A 84 1.09 -0.91 3.34
CA VAL A 84 1.90 -1.65 2.41
C VAL A 84 1.08 -2.92 2.32
N LYS A 85 0.21 -3.01 1.30
CA LYS A 85 -0.31 -4.28 0.87
C LYS A 85 0.95 -5.09 0.87
N ARG A 86 1.05 -6.08 1.77
CA ARG A 86 2.06 -7.12 1.58
C ARG A 86 1.95 -7.40 0.10
N GLU A 87 3.02 -7.17 -0.65
CA GLU A 87 3.06 -7.60 -2.02
C GLU A 87 2.92 -9.11 -1.91
N GLU A 88 1.67 -9.58 -1.84
CA GLU A 88 1.34 -10.93 -2.19
C GLU A 88 2.00 -11.07 -3.53
N ILE A 89 2.93 -12.01 -3.62
CA ILE A 89 3.65 -12.27 -4.86
C ILE A 89 2.57 -12.59 -5.88
N ILE A 90 2.21 -11.59 -6.68
CA ILE A 90 1.20 -11.75 -7.71
C ILE A 90 1.87 -12.66 -8.73
N PRO A 91 1.35 -13.88 -8.95
CA PRO A 91 1.96 -14.77 -9.92
C PRO A 91 2.02 -14.07 -11.27
N LEU A 92 3.13 -14.22 -12.01
CA LEU A 92 3.28 -13.63 -13.35
C LEU A 92 2.10 -13.99 -14.28
N LYS A 93 1.44 -15.12 -14.02
CA LYS A 93 0.22 -15.55 -14.70
C LYS A 93 -0.94 -14.57 -14.51
N GLU A 94 -1.14 -14.03 -13.31
CA GLU A 94 -2.22 -13.09 -13.01
C GLU A 94 -1.92 -11.72 -13.61
N ILE A 95 -0.69 -11.21 -13.46
CA ILE A 95 -0.25 -9.96 -14.11
C ILE A 95 -0.48 -10.02 -15.62
N LYS A 96 -0.09 -11.14 -16.26
CA LYS A 96 -0.32 -11.34 -17.70
C LYS A 96 -1.80 -11.42 -18.06
N LYS A 97 -2.61 -12.10 -17.26
CA LYS A 97 -4.06 -12.21 -17.49
C LYS A 97 -4.72 -10.83 -17.44
N GLU A 98 -4.40 -10.03 -16.43
CA GLU A 98 -4.93 -8.67 -16.29
C GLU A 98 -4.55 -7.77 -17.47
N ALA A 99 -3.26 -7.76 -17.84
CA ALA A 99 -2.79 -6.98 -18.99
C ALA A 99 -3.51 -7.37 -20.30
N ILE A 100 -3.79 -8.65 -20.51
CA ILE A 100 -4.54 -9.11 -21.70
C ILE A 100 -5.99 -8.65 -21.66
N ILE A 101 -6.66 -8.73 -20.50
CA ILE A 101 -8.05 -8.27 -20.34
C ILE A 101 -8.15 -6.77 -20.58
N GLU A 102 -7.23 -5.99 -20.00
CA GLU A 102 -7.18 -4.54 -20.18
C GLU A 102 -6.98 -4.18 -21.66
N ALA A 103 -5.99 -4.79 -22.32
CA ALA A 103 -5.74 -4.55 -23.74
C ALA A 103 -6.94 -4.96 -24.62
N LEU A 104 -7.62 -6.07 -24.29
CA LEU A 104 -8.85 -6.48 -24.98
C LEU A 104 -9.95 -5.43 -24.80
N ASN A 105 -10.17 -4.93 -23.59
CA ASN A 105 -11.18 -3.91 -23.31
C ASN A 105 -10.87 -2.58 -24.04
N VAL A 106 -9.63 -2.09 -23.96
CA VAL A 106 -9.18 -0.88 -24.67
C VAL A 106 -9.30 -1.02 -26.19
N ALA A 107 -9.10 -2.24 -26.71
CA ALA A 107 -9.26 -2.54 -28.12
C ALA A 107 -10.70 -2.89 -28.54
N ASN A 108 -11.70 -2.80 -27.64
CA ASN A 108 -13.07 -3.25 -27.87
C ASN A 108 -13.12 -4.69 -28.42
N TRP A 109 -12.35 -5.58 -27.81
CA TRP A 109 -12.21 -7.00 -28.17
C TRP A 109 -11.67 -7.26 -29.59
N ASN A 110 -11.05 -6.25 -30.23
CA ASN A 110 -10.38 -6.43 -31.51
C ASN A 110 -9.03 -7.15 -31.32
N ILE A 111 -8.96 -8.41 -31.72
CA ILE A 111 -7.79 -9.28 -31.54
C ILE A 111 -6.53 -8.74 -32.23
N LYS A 112 -6.65 -8.14 -33.42
CA LYS A 112 -5.48 -7.60 -34.14
C LYS A 112 -4.90 -6.41 -33.38
N LYS A 113 -5.76 -5.45 -33.01
CA LYS A 113 -5.36 -4.26 -32.27
C LYS A 113 -4.85 -4.60 -30.87
N THR A 114 -5.46 -5.56 -30.19
CA THR A 114 -5.00 -6.06 -28.89
C THR A 114 -3.59 -6.66 -28.98
N ALA A 115 -3.34 -7.48 -30.00
CA ALA A 115 -2.04 -8.11 -30.21
C ALA A 115 -0.94 -7.07 -30.50
N GLU A 116 -1.25 -6.03 -31.28
CA GLU A 116 -0.37 -4.89 -31.54
C GLU A 116 -0.09 -4.08 -30.27
N LEU A 117 -1.11 -3.77 -29.47
CA LEU A 117 -0.97 -3.04 -28.19
C LEU A 117 -0.11 -3.80 -27.18
N LEU A 118 -0.24 -5.13 -27.13
CA LEU A 118 0.55 -5.99 -26.24
C LEU A 118 1.94 -6.35 -26.80
N GLY A 119 2.24 -5.98 -28.06
CA GLY A 119 3.49 -6.36 -28.72
C GLY A 119 3.67 -7.87 -28.92
N ILE A 120 2.57 -8.64 -28.99
CA ILE A 120 2.59 -10.11 -29.14
C ILE A 120 1.97 -10.56 -30.46
N GLY A 121 2.30 -11.77 -30.90
CA GLY A 121 1.64 -12.38 -32.06
C GLY A 121 0.18 -12.76 -31.78
N ARG A 122 -0.69 -12.62 -32.80
CA ARG A 122 -2.12 -13.02 -32.73
C ARG A 122 -2.33 -14.45 -32.23
N ARG A 123 -1.48 -15.39 -32.64
CA ARG A 123 -1.53 -16.80 -32.19
C ARG A 123 -1.29 -16.92 -30.68
N SER A 124 -0.35 -16.14 -30.14
CA SER A 124 -0.07 -16.10 -28.70
C SER A 124 -1.24 -15.53 -27.92
N LEU A 125 -1.88 -14.47 -28.44
CA LEU A 125 -3.06 -13.88 -27.84
C LEU A 125 -4.23 -14.89 -27.77
N TYR A 126 -4.54 -15.60 -28.87
CA TYR A 126 -5.55 -16.66 -28.85
C TYR A 126 -5.24 -17.78 -27.84
N ARG A 127 -3.96 -18.18 -27.75
CA ARG A 127 -3.53 -19.16 -26.76
C ARG A 127 -3.79 -18.67 -25.34
N TYR A 128 -3.45 -17.42 -25.02
CA TYR A 128 -3.65 -16.87 -23.68
C TYR A 128 -5.14 -16.67 -23.33
N ILE A 129 -5.97 -16.25 -24.29
CA ILE A 129 -7.42 -16.14 -24.09
C ILE A 129 -8.00 -17.50 -23.67
N LYS A 130 -7.58 -18.58 -24.36
CA LYS A 130 -8.00 -19.95 -24.04
C LYS A 130 -7.41 -20.45 -22.72
N GLU A 131 -6.12 -20.23 -22.48
CA GLU A 131 -5.41 -20.68 -21.27
C GLU A 131 -5.94 -20.01 -20.00
N TYR A 132 -6.37 -18.75 -20.10
CA TYR A 132 -6.88 -17.96 -18.97
C TYR A 132 -8.40 -17.89 -18.90
N ASN A 133 -9.13 -18.61 -19.77
CA ASN A 133 -10.59 -18.59 -19.89
C ASN A 133 -11.17 -17.17 -19.88
N ILE A 134 -10.59 -16.28 -20.67
CA ILE A 134 -11.01 -14.88 -20.75
C ILE A 134 -12.30 -14.80 -21.57
N VAL A 135 -13.38 -14.35 -20.95
CA VAL A 135 -14.71 -14.18 -21.56
C VAL A 135 -15.15 -12.72 -21.47
N ASN A 136 -15.88 -12.25 -22.47
CA ASN A 136 -16.43 -10.90 -22.47
C ASN A 136 -17.72 -10.88 -21.63
N ASN A 137 -17.66 -10.32 -20.42
CA ASN A 137 -18.83 -10.16 -19.56
C ASN A 137 -19.64 -8.88 -19.86
N GLY A 138 -19.34 -8.17 -20.96
CA GLY A 138 -20.10 -7.02 -21.40
C GLY A 138 -21.33 -7.38 -22.25
N THR A 139 -22.36 -7.97 -21.63
CA THR A 139 -23.82 -7.78 -21.90
C THR A 139 -24.67 -8.72 -21.03
N ILE A 140 -25.56 -8.17 -20.21
CA ILE A 140 -26.72 -8.88 -19.63
C ILE A 140 -27.87 -8.83 -20.66
N THR A 141 -28.36 -10.01 -21.10
CA THR A 141 -29.66 -10.42 -21.73
C THR A 141 -30.26 -9.55 -22.85
N VAL A 142 -30.70 -10.04 -24.02
CA VAL A 142 -31.78 -10.99 -24.41
C VAL A 142 -31.55 -11.34 -25.90
N ASN A 143 -31.90 -12.46 -26.53
CA ASN A 143 -33.01 -13.41 -26.43
C ASN A 143 -32.63 -14.71 -27.19
N PRO A 144 -33.23 -15.87 -26.90
CA PRO A 144 -33.21 -17.03 -27.79
C PRO A 144 -34.32 -16.92 -28.84
N GLU A 145 -33.98 -17.14 -30.11
CA GLU A 145 -34.88 -17.72 -31.12
C GLU A 145 -34.17 -18.93 -31.74
#